data_AF-A0A3N0DCI1-F1
#
_entry.id   AF-A0A3N0DCI1-F1
#
_cell.length_a   1.000
_cell.length_b   1.000
_cell.length_c   1.000
_cell.angle_alpha   90.00
_cell.angle_beta   90.00
_cell.angle_gamma   90.00
#
_symmetry.space_group_name_H-M   'P 1'
#
loop_
_entity.id
_entity.type
_entity.pdbx_description
1 polymer ?
#
loop_
_entity_poly.entity_id
_entity_poly.type
_entity_poly.pdbx_seq_one_letter_code
_entity_poly.pdbx_strand_id
1 'polypeptide(L)'
;MQVGPEELAVLAAAGGAAVVQAAGTDAWTGLRSWVGRWSGRGDQRLEHAALERLDATEAALSDPTEAQAAHEQGYWSSRFEMLLELLPPAERVKAAGELESLLGGRTAARNGVLNVHVSGNASIQHGDYNITVNDNRTGA
;
A
#
# COMPACT_ATOMS: atom_id res chain seq x y z
N MET A 1 -2.60 8.79 20.43
CA MET A 1 -3.40 8.94 19.20
C MET A 1 -3.67 7.53 18.69
N GLN A 2 -4.92 7.14 18.55
CA GLN A 2 -5.32 5.79 18.16
C GLN A 2 -5.66 5.85 16.67
N VAL A 3 -4.97 5.07 15.82
CA VAL A 3 -5.23 5.06 14.38
C VAL A 3 -6.53 4.30 14.13
N GLY A 4 -7.55 5.00 13.62
CA GLY A 4 -8.87 4.45 13.36
C GLY A 4 -8.87 3.51 12.14
N PRO A 5 -9.87 2.61 12.00
CA PRO A 5 -9.95 1.67 10.88
C PRO A 5 -9.98 2.38 9.51
N GLU A 6 -10.66 3.53 9.39
CA GLU A 6 -10.67 4.29 8.14
C GLU A 6 -9.30 4.90 7.79
N GLU A 7 -8.54 5.34 8.79
CA GLU A 7 -7.17 5.83 8.58
C GLU A 7 -6.25 4.70 8.11
N LEU A 8 -6.44 3.48 8.66
CA LEU A 8 -5.71 2.30 8.20
C LEU A 8 -6.07 1.92 6.77
N ALA A 9 -7.35 1.97 6.39
CA ALA A 9 -7.79 1.68 5.03
C ALA A 9 -7.21 2.67 4.01
N VAL A 10 -7.21 3.97 4.33
CA VAL A 10 -6.59 5.01 3.49
C VAL A 10 -5.08 4.77 3.35
N LEU A 11 -4.40 4.48 4.46
CA LEU A 11 -2.97 4.21 4.46
C LEU A 11 -2.63 2.93 3.68
N ALA A 12 -3.45 1.89 3.82
CA ALA A 12 -3.30 0.63 3.12
C ALA A 12 -3.49 0.81 1.61
N ALA A 13 -4.50 1.56 1.17
CA ALA A 13 -4.70 1.91 -0.23
C ALA A 13 -3.50 2.70 -0.80
N ALA A 14 -2.98 3.67 -0.04
CA ALA A 14 -1.78 4.41 -0.42
C ALA A 14 -0.53 3.51 -0.48
N GLY A 15 -0.43 2.53 0.41
CA GLY A 15 0.59 1.49 0.41
C GLY A 15 0.52 0.58 -0.82
N GLY A 16 -0.68 0.14 -1.21
CA GLY A 16 -0.87 -0.66 -2.42
C GLY A 16 -0.47 0.09 -3.69
N ALA A 17 -0.85 1.37 -3.79
CA ALA A 17 -0.39 2.25 -4.87
C ALA A 17 1.13 2.45 -4.82
N ALA A 18 1.72 2.33 -3.62
CA ALA A 18 3.15 2.43 -3.45
C ALA A 18 3.94 1.25 -3.95
N VAL A 19 3.42 0.04 -3.76
CA VAL A 19 3.97 -1.18 -4.35
C VAL A 19 4.09 -1.01 -5.87
N VAL A 20 3.00 -0.64 -6.54
CA VAL A 20 2.97 -0.54 -7.99
C VAL A 20 3.99 0.45 -8.54
N GLN A 21 4.12 1.63 -7.93
CA GLN A 21 5.01 2.66 -8.46
C GLN A 21 6.44 2.57 -7.89
N ALA A 22 6.69 1.73 -6.89
CA ALA A 22 8.03 1.46 -6.38
C ALA A 22 8.68 0.25 -7.06
N ALA A 23 7.90 -0.67 -7.62
CA ALA A 23 8.42 -1.84 -8.33
C ALA A 23 9.45 -1.44 -9.39
N GLY A 24 10.60 -2.11 -9.39
CA GLY A 24 11.71 -1.81 -10.32
C GLY A 24 12.45 -0.50 -10.06
N THR A 25 12.18 0.20 -8.94
CA THR A 25 12.89 1.43 -8.54
C THR A 25 13.68 1.22 -7.25
N ASP A 26 14.60 2.12 -6.92
CA ASP A 26 15.33 2.08 -5.65
C ASP A 26 14.43 2.15 -4.41
N ALA A 27 13.21 2.72 -4.55
CA ALA A 27 12.22 2.76 -3.48
C ALA A 27 11.68 1.37 -3.11
N TRP A 28 11.82 0.38 -4.00
CA TRP A 28 11.42 -1.00 -3.79
C TRP A 28 12.14 -1.65 -2.60
N THR A 29 13.44 -1.36 -2.45
CA THR A 29 14.26 -1.91 -1.36
C THR A 29 13.78 -1.42 0.01
N GLY A 30 13.38 -0.14 0.10
CA GLY A 30 12.79 0.43 1.32
C GLY A 30 11.47 -0.25 1.69
N LEU A 31 10.63 -0.51 0.71
CA LEU A 31 9.35 -1.19 0.90
C LEU A 31 9.53 -2.67 1.30
N ARG A 32 10.41 -3.42 0.63
CA ARG A 32 10.77 -4.80 1.01
C ARG A 32 11.25 -4.89 2.45
N SER A 33 12.12 -3.97 2.86
CA SER A 33 12.66 -3.94 4.22
C SER A 33 11.57 -3.74 5.28
N TRP A 34 10.59 -2.87 4.99
CA TRP A 34 9.45 -2.64 5.87
C TRP A 34 8.51 -3.85 5.92
N VAL A 35 8.15 -4.40 4.75
CA VAL A 35 7.25 -5.57 4.66
C VAL A 35 7.84 -6.79 5.34
N GLY A 36 9.14 -7.07 5.16
CA GLY A 36 9.80 -8.19 5.82
C GLY A 36 9.71 -8.09 7.34
N ARG A 37 10.05 -6.92 7.88
CA ARG A 37 9.99 -6.63 9.32
C ARG A 37 8.60 -6.83 9.91
N TRP A 38 7.58 -6.25 9.27
CA TRP A 38 6.22 -6.20 9.84
C TRP A 38 5.38 -7.43 9.50
N SER A 39 5.66 -8.15 8.42
CA SER A 39 4.96 -9.39 8.08
C SER A 39 5.43 -10.57 8.94
N GLY A 40 6.73 -10.63 9.24
CA GLY A 40 7.29 -11.70 10.06
C GLY A 40 7.11 -11.49 11.56
N ARG A 41 7.11 -10.23 12.04
CA ARG A 41 7.22 -9.92 13.48
C ARG A 41 8.36 -10.69 14.16
N GLY A 42 9.44 -10.99 13.42
CA GLY A 42 10.56 -11.83 13.86
C GLY A 42 10.45 -13.32 13.50
N ASP A 43 9.34 -13.79 12.95
CA ASP A 43 9.24 -15.11 12.32
C ASP A 43 9.83 -15.07 10.90
N GLN A 44 11.00 -15.69 10.77
CA GLN A 44 11.78 -15.71 9.53
C GLN A 44 11.04 -16.40 8.37
N ARG A 45 10.13 -17.35 8.63
CA ARG A 45 9.37 -18.03 7.57
C ARG A 45 8.28 -17.13 7.02
N LEU A 46 7.57 -16.43 7.90
CA LEU A 46 6.54 -15.46 7.49
C LEU A 46 7.16 -14.25 6.79
N GLU A 47 8.31 -13.79 7.27
CA GLU A 47 9.10 -12.76 6.59
C GLU A 47 9.50 -13.22 5.18
N HIS A 48 10.10 -14.41 5.04
CA HIS A 48 10.54 -14.91 3.74
C HIS A 48 9.36 -15.08 2.76
N ALA A 49 8.24 -15.66 3.21
CA ALA A 49 7.06 -15.83 2.37
C ALA A 49 6.42 -14.50 1.92
N ALA A 50 6.51 -13.44 2.75
CA ALA A 50 6.07 -12.12 2.37
C ALA A 50 7.02 -11.45 1.36
N LEU A 51 8.32 -11.64 1.53
CA LEU A 51 9.34 -11.15 0.59
C LEU A 51 9.25 -11.86 -0.75
N GLU A 52 9.15 -13.19 -0.80
CA GLU A 52 8.96 -13.94 -2.04
C GLU A 52 7.73 -13.45 -2.84
N ARG A 53 6.66 -13.07 -2.13
CA ARG A 53 5.48 -12.50 -2.78
C ARG A 53 5.74 -11.12 -3.35
N LEU A 54 6.46 -10.25 -2.63
CA LEU A 54 6.89 -8.97 -3.19
C LEU A 54 7.71 -9.22 -4.46
N ASP A 55 8.66 -10.14 -4.43
CA ASP A 55 9.55 -10.42 -5.57
C ASP A 55 8.77 -10.89 -6.79
N ALA A 56 7.74 -11.72 -6.58
CA ALA A 56 6.82 -12.11 -7.64
C ALA A 56 6.02 -10.91 -8.19
N THR A 57 5.57 -10.00 -7.32
CA THR A 57 4.90 -8.75 -7.74
C THR A 57 5.86 -7.84 -8.50
N GLU A 58 7.13 -7.71 -8.12
CA GLU A 58 8.13 -6.93 -8.87
C GLU A 58 8.32 -7.48 -10.28
N ALA A 59 8.46 -8.80 -10.40
CA ALA A 59 8.57 -9.46 -11.69
C ALA A 59 7.31 -9.26 -12.55
N ALA A 60 6.13 -9.35 -11.94
CA ALA A 60 4.86 -9.07 -12.60
C ALA A 60 4.73 -7.59 -13.01
N LEU A 61 5.34 -6.66 -12.29
CA LEU A 61 5.26 -5.23 -12.56
C LEU A 61 6.41 -4.71 -13.43
N SER A 62 7.22 -5.58 -14.03
CA SER A 62 8.30 -5.16 -14.93
C SER A 62 7.80 -4.56 -16.25
N ASP A 63 6.65 -5.03 -16.76
CA ASP A 63 5.96 -4.46 -17.93
C ASP A 63 4.44 -4.72 -17.79
N PRO A 64 3.77 -4.07 -16.82
CA PRO A 64 2.41 -4.42 -16.46
C PRO A 64 1.40 -3.76 -17.39
N THR A 65 0.35 -4.48 -17.73
CA THR A 65 -0.88 -3.85 -18.24
C THR A 65 -1.54 -3.02 -17.14
N GLU A 66 -2.37 -2.04 -17.49
CA GLU A 66 -3.14 -1.25 -16.51
C GLU A 66 -3.99 -2.15 -15.59
N ALA A 67 -4.59 -3.21 -16.14
CA ALA A 67 -5.37 -4.17 -15.37
C ALA A 67 -4.51 -4.95 -14.35
N GLN A 68 -3.29 -5.31 -14.74
CA GLN A 68 -2.33 -6.00 -13.87
C GLN A 68 -1.82 -5.08 -12.76
N ALA A 69 -1.50 -3.82 -13.10
CA ALA A 69 -1.15 -2.80 -12.12
C ALA A 69 -2.29 -2.55 -11.11
N ALA A 70 -3.54 -2.44 -11.58
CA ALA A 70 -4.70 -2.28 -10.71
C ALA A 70 -4.95 -3.51 -9.81
N HIS A 71 -4.77 -4.72 -10.35
CA HIS A 71 -4.87 -5.96 -9.59
C HIS A 71 -3.83 -6.02 -8.46
N GLU A 72 -2.55 -5.78 -8.78
CA GLU A 72 -1.48 -5.78 -7.78
C GLU A 72 -1.70 -4.69 -6.72
N GLN A 73 -2.14 -3.49 -7.13
CA GLN A 73 -2.50 -2.43 -6.19
C GLN A 73 -3.58 -2.87 -5.20
N GLY A 74 -4.68 -3.45 -5.69
CA GLY A 74 -5.78 -3.93 -4.85
C GLY A 74 -5.34 -5.04 -3.90
N TYR A 75 -4.59 -6.01 -4.41
CA TYR A 75 -4.03 -7.11 -3.63
C TYR A 75 -3.18 -6.60 -2.45
N TRP A 76 -2.27 -5.66 -2.71
CA TRP A 76 -1.39 -5.12 -1.67
C TRP A 76 -2.11 -4.17 -0.73
N SER A 77 -3.13 -3.45 -1.19
CA SER A 77 -3.99 -2.63 -0.34
C SER A 77 -4.66 -3.48 0.74
N SER A 78 -5.37 -4.54 0.36
CA SER A 78 -6.04 -5.42 1.33
C SER A 78 -5.04 -6.14 2.25
N ARG A 79 -3.84 -6.46 1.74
CA ARG A 79 -2.80 -7.09 2.56
C ARG A 79 -2.26 -6.14 3.65
N PHE A 80 -2.03 -4.87 3.32
CA PHE A 80 -1.55 -3.89 4.30
C PHE A 80 -2.62 -3.56 5.32
N GLU A 81 -3.87 -3.46 4.92
CA GLU A 81 -5.00 -3.28 5.82
C GLU A 81 -5.04 -4.43 6.84
N MET A 82 -5.08 -5.67 6.37
CA MET A 82 -5.08 -6.86 7.23
C MET A 82 -3.85 -6.91 8.15
N LEU A 83 -2.66 -6.58 7.64
CA LEU A 83 -1.45 -6.54 8.45
C LEU A 83 -1.59 -5.52 9.58
N LEU A 84 -2.00 -4.29 9.27
CA LEU A 84 -2.10 -3.22 10.26
C LEU A 84 -3.21 -3.49 11.29
N GLU A 85 -4.31 -4.09 10.88
CA GLU A 85 -5.41 -4.49 11.77
C GLU A 85 -4.99 -5.58 12.75
N LEU A 86 -4.20 -6.56 12.30
CA LEU A 86 -3.74 -7.67 13.15
C LEU A 86 -2.59 -7.29 14.09
N LEU A 87 -2.00 -6.10 13.93
CA LEU A 87 -0.96 -5.61 14.83
C LEU A 87 -1.56 -5.11 16.17
N PRO A 88 -0.85 -5.38 17.29
CA PRO A 88 -1.15 -4.73 18.56
C PRO A 88 -1.16 -3.20 18.43
N PRO A 89 -1.97 -2.46 19.20
CA PRO A 89 -2.14 -1.01 19.01
C PRO A 89 -0.84 -0.20 18.98
N ALA A 90 0.13 -0.54 19.84
CA ALA A 90 1.43 0.13 19.88
C ALA A 90 2.29 -0.14 18.63
N GLU A 91 2.28 -1.38 18.15
CA GLU A 91 2.98 -1.79 16.93
C GLU A 91 2.30 -1.22 15.69
N ARG A 92 0.97 -1.20 15.66
CA ARG A 92 0.17 -0.61 14.58
C ARG A 92 0.52 0.86 14.36
N VAL A 93 0.57 1.67 15.42
CA VAL A 93 0.93 3.09 15.32
C VAL A 93 2.33 3.24 14.73
N LYS A 94 3.28 2.40 15.15
CA LYS A 94 4.66 2.44 14.65
C LYS A 94 4.74 2.00 13.18
N ALA A 95 4.09 0.90 12.83
CA ALA A 95 4.04 0.38 11.46
C ALA A 95 3.39 1.38 10.52
N ALA A 96 2.26 1.97 10.93
CA ALA A 96 1.55 3.00 10.18
C ALA A 96 2.44 4.24 9.94
N GLY A 97 3.08 4.77 10.98
CA GLY A 97 3.98 5.93 10.84
C GLY A 97 5.22 5.65 9.99
N GLU A 98 5.78 4.44 10.06
CA GLU A 98 6.88 4.02 9.18
C GLU A 98 6.42 3.92 7.71
N LEU A 99 5.22 3.36 7.46
CA LEU A 99 4.64 3.29 6.12
C LEU A 99 4.33 4.69 5.57
N GLU A 100 3.71 5.56 6.35
CA GLU A 100 3.48 6.97 5.98
C GLU A 100 4.78 7.70 5.64
N SER A 101 5.84 7.48 6.42
CA SER A 101 7.15 8.08 6.16
C SER A 101 7.75 7.61 4.83
N LEU A 102 7.63 6.32 4.51
CA LEU A 102 8.04 5.78 3.21
C LEU A 102 7.23 6.38 2.06
N LEU A 103 5.93 6.57 2.25
CA LEU A 103 5.05 7.20 1.27
C LEU A 103 5.37 8.69 1.06
N GLY A 104 5.61 9.44 2.15
CA GLY A 104 5.95 10.86 2.14
C GLY A 104 7.33 11.15 1.56
N GLY A 105 8.32 10.28 1.81
CA GLY A 105 9.63 10.38 1.16
C GLY A 105 9.54 10.23 -0.37
N ARG A 106 8.55 9.47 -0.85
CA ARG A 106 8.34 9.21 -2.27
C ARG A 106 7.59 10.32 -3.00
N THR A 107 6.69 11.04 -2.32
CA THR A 107 6.10 12.28 -2.87
C THR A 107 7.14 13.39 -2.92
N ALA A 108 8.01 13.51 -1.92
CA ALA A 108 9.13 14.45 -1.94
C ALA A 108 10.11 14.16 -3.10
N ALA A 109 10.45 12.88 -3.34
CA ALA A 109 11.31 12.48 -4.45
C ALA A 109 10.68 12.71 -5.85
N ARG A 110 9.34 12.69 -5.96
CA ARG A 110 8.61 12.93 -7.22
C ARG A 110 8.21 14.38 -7.49
N ASN A 111 8.40 15.29 -6.53
CA ASN A 111 8.10 16.72 -6.71
C ASN A 111 9.08 17.47 -7.64
N GLY A 112 10.03 16.77 -8.27
CA GLY A 112 10.65 17.22 -9.52
C GLY A 112 9.71 17.04 -10.71
N VAL A 113 8.64 17.82 -10.75
CA VAL A 113 7.63 17.90 -11.83
C VAL A 113 6.92 16.57 -12.16
N LEU A 114 5.80 16.28 -11.48
CA LEU A 114 4.67 15.56 -12.07
C LEU A 114 3.45 15.69 -11.15
N ASN A 115 2.36 16.25 -11.69
CA ASN A 115 1.05 16.22 -11.06
C ASN A 115 0.58 14.76 -10.99
N VAL A 116 0.80 14.09 -9.87
CA VAL A 116 0.18 12.79 -9.60
C VAL A 116 -1.29 13.05 -9.31
N HIS A 117 -2.10 13.05 -10.36
CA HIS A 117 -3.54 12.82 -10.24
C HIS A 117 -3.71 11.40 -9.69
N VAL A 118 -4.09 11.28 -8.42
CA VAL A 118 -4.83 10.09 -7.97
C VAL A 118 -6.19 10.20 -8.65
N SER A 119 -6.28 9.76 -9.90
CA SER A 119 -7.53 9.62 -10.62
C SER A 119 -8.38 8.64 -9.80
N GLY A 120 -9.41 9.17 -9.14
CA GLY A 120 -10.36 8.38 -8.38
C GLY A 120 -10.96 7.27 -9.23
N ASN A 121 -10.73 6.03 -8.77
CA ASN A 121 -11.67 4.92 -8.74
C ASN A 121 -10.90 3.66 -8.35
N ALA A 122 -10.60 3.51 -7.05
CA ALA A 122 -10.27 2.20 -6.50
C ALA A 122 -11.60 1.51 -6.16
N SER A 123 -12.15 0.76 -7.10
CA SER A 123 -13.22 -0.21 -6.81
C SER A 123 -12.60 -1.37 -6.03
N ILE A 124 -12.42 -1.22 -4.72
CA ILE A 124 -12.00 -2.34 -3.87
C ILE A 124 -13.24 -3.21 -3.66
N GLN A 125 -13.37 -4.26 -4.46
CA GLN A 125 -14.40 -5.27 -4.29
C GLN A 125 -14.00 -6.19 -3.14
N HIS A 126 -14.27 -5.76 -1.90
CA HIS A 126 -14.30 -6.65 -0.74
C HIS A 126 -15.64 -7.40 -0.75
N GLY A 127 -15.61 -8.71 -0.53
CA GLY A 127 -16.82 -9.54 -0.50
C GLY A 127 -17.94 -8.89 0.33
N ASP A 128 -19.08 -8.70 -0.33
CA ASP A 128 -20.40 -8.34 0.20
C ASP A 128 -20.67 -6.93 0.80
N TYR A 129 -19.78 -5.94 0.67
CA TYR A 129 -20.15 -4.54 0.95
C TYR A 129 -19.65 -3.56 -0.12
N ASN A 130 -20.57 -3.10 -0.99
CA ASN A 130 -20.31 -1.99 -1.91
C ASN A 130 -20.35 -0.66 -1.14
N ILE A 131 -19.20 -0.07 -0.84
CA ILE A 131 -19.11 1.33 -0.43
C ILE A 131 -18.75 2.16 -1.67
N THR A 132 -19.77 2.71 -2.32
CA THR A 132 -19.59 3.74 -3.36
C THR A 132 -19.46 5.09 -2.68
N VAL A 133 -18.24 5.60 -2.52
CA VAL A 133 -18.02 7.00 -2.13
C VAL A 133 -18.13 7.88 -3.38
N ASN A 134 -19.35 8.35 -3.67
CA ASN A 134 -19.55 9.41 -4.64
C ASN A 134 -19.29 10.77 -3.97
N ASP A 135 -18.10 11.35 -4.17
CA ASP A 135 -17.95 12.80 -4.00
C ASP A 135 -18.57 13.48 -5.23
N ASN A 136 -19.83 13.91 -5.08
CA ASN A 136 -20.43 14.84 -6.02
C ASN A 136 -20.48 16.22 -5.36
N ARG A 137 -19.33 16.90 -5.28
CA ARG A 137 -19.31 18.34 -5.04
C ARG A 137 -19.05 19.08 -6.36
N THR A 138 -20.02 19.01 -7.27
CA THR A 138 -20.07 19.94 -8.40
C THR A 138 -20.49 21.31 -7.88
N GLY A 139 -19.59 22.28 -7.99
CA GLY A 139 -19.91 23.69 -7.74
C GLY A 139 -20.74 24.29 -8.87
N ALA A 140 -21.79 25.02 -8.49
CA ALA A 140 -22.29 26.26 -9.10
C ALA A 140 -23.38 26.83 -8.18
#